data_AF-A0AAE6G2N5-F1
#
_entry.id   AF-A0AAE6G2N5-F1
#
_cell.length_a   1.000
_cell.length_b   1.000
_cell.length_c   1.000
_cell.angle_alpha   90.00
_cell.angle_beta   90.00
_cell.angle_gamma   90.00
#
_symmetry.space_group_name_H-M   'P 1'
#
loop_
_entity.id
_entity.type
_entity.pdbx_description
1 polymer ?
#
loop_
_entity_poly.entity_id
_entity_poly.type
_entity_poly.pdbx_seq_one_letter_code
_entity_poly.pdbx_strand_id
1 'polypeptide(L)'
;MLLSPMIIGAFIVGFPTTAAAGDDCTETQAQIQAWIEENEGILPTTLEEVSRHPMAYRRAILVALPAEQKAALWKEHTRQYMASHPQMSAKQVAVLEMVLATISPQFYTEGVTPEVRRVQAAVKAAFSPEEARLIVATLGPPETPAAEASLAPLCECSRVDQWCGSFRCRAYSCRQQSGCGWWGGERCDGLCG
;
A
#
# COMPACT_ATOMS: atom_id res chain seq x y z
N MET A 1 -48.40 -6.96 51.17
CA MET A 1 -48.05 -7.69 49.93
C MET A 1 -48.43 -6.76 48.78
N LEU A 2 -47.43 -6.03 48.22
CA LEU A 2 -46.81 -6.30 46.91
C LEU A 2 -47.77 -5.91 45.76
N LEU A 3 -47.52 -5.02 44.79
CA LEU A 3 -46.33 -4.30 44.29
C LEU A 3 -46.82 -3.08 43.48
N SER A 4 -46.17 -1.92 43.62
CA SER A 4 -46.27 -0.80 42.67
C SER A 4 -45.43 -1.09 41.42
N PRO A 5 -45.87 -0.71 40.20
CA PRO A 5 -45.04 -0.79 39.01
C PRO A 5 -43.99 0.33 39.03
N MET A 6 -42.73 -0.09 38.93
CA MET A 6 -41.54 0.74 38.92
C MET A 6 -41.39 1.41 37.55
N ILE A 7 -41.39 2.75 37.52
CA ILE A 7 -40.96 3.54 36.38
C ILE A 7 -39.44 3.37 36.29
N ILE A 8 -38.95 2.73 35.24
CA ILE A 8 -37.53 2.78 34.88
C ILE A 8 -37.44 3.62 33.61
N GLY A 9 -37.04 4.87 33.80
CA GLY A 9 -36.79 5.82 32.73
C GLY A 9 -35.69 5.30 31.81
N ALA A 10 -35.99 5.30 30.52
CA ALA A 10 -34.98 5.10 29.49
C ALA A 10 -34.03 6.30 29.51
N PHE A 11 -32.86 6.13 30.13
CA PHE A 11 -31.71 6.98 29.85
C PHE A 11 -31.24 6.64 28.44
N ILE A 12 -31.69 7.42 27.47
CA ILE A 12 -31.05 7.49 26.16
C ILE A 12 -29.70 8.17 26.43
N VAL A 13 -28.66 7.36 26.60
CA VAL A 13 -27.29 7.84 26.55
C VAL A 13 -27.07 8.27 25.10
N GLY A 14 -27.16 9.58 24.86
CA GLY A 14 -26.82 10.18 23.58
C GLY A 14 -25.39 9.82 23.25
N PHE A 15 -25.19 9.05 22.18
CA PHE A 15 -23.87 8.83 21.61
C PHE A 15 -23.31 10.20 21.18
N PRO A 16 -22.05 10.52 21.54
CA PRO A 16 -21.43 11.72 21.04
C PRO A 16 -21.39 11.69 19.51
N THR A 17 -21.82 12.82 18.98
CA THR A 17 -21.78 13.31 17.61
C THR A 17 -20.57 12.84 16.81
N THR A 18 -20.83 12.44 15.56
CA THR A 18 -19.91 12.30 14.42
C THR A 18 -18.50 12.86 14.69
N ALA A 19 -17.55 11.99 15.03
CA ALA A 19 -16.14 12.30 14.83
C ALA A 19 -15.95 12.57 13.33
N ALA A 20 -15.44 13.75 12.99
CA ALA A 20 -15.18 14.10 11.61
C ALA A 20 -14.09 13.18 11.08
N ALA A 21 -14.33 12.52 9.95
CA ALA A 21 -13.38 11.61 9.29
C ALA A 21 -11.97 12.22 9.02
N GLY A 22 -11.80 13.55 9.18
CA GLY A 22 -10.51 14.23 9.05
C GLY A 22 -9.59 14.14 10.28
N ASP A 23 -10.14 13.95 11.49
CA ASP A 23 -9.34 13.78 12.70
C ASP A 23 -8.69 12.38 12.70
N ASP A 24 -9.43 11.38 12.21
CA ASP A 24 -9.05 9.97 12.12
C ASP A 24 -7.85 9.74 11.17
N CYS A 25 -7.81 10.36 9.98
CA CYS A 25 -6.66 10.22 9.07
C CYS A 25 -5.37 10.79 9.65
N THR A 26 -5.48 11.93 10.33
CA THR A 26 -4.31 12.68 10.83
C THR A 26 -3.70 11.93 12.00
N GLU A 27 -4.54 11.46 12.92
CA GLU A 27 -4.14 10.59 14.03
C GLU A 27 -3.51 9.30 13.52
N THR A 28 -4.15 8.64 12.55
CA THR A 28 -3.61 7.44 11.89
C THR A 28 -2.23 7.67 11.27
N GLN A 29 -2.05 8.76 10.52
CA GLN A 29 -0.74 9.08 9.94
C GLN A 29 0.32 9.33 11.04
N ALA A 30 -0.06 10.09 12.06
CA ALA A 30 0.83 10.41 13.17
C ALA A 30 1.26 9.14 13.93
N GLN A 31 0.34 8.18 14.13
CA GLN A 31 0.64 6.90 14.75
C GLN A 31 1.66 6.09 13.94
N ILE A 32 1.46 5.98 12.61
CA ILE A 32 2.40 5.25 11.75
C ILE A 32 3.78 5.92 11.77
N GLN A 33 3.81 7.25 11.70
CA GLN A 33 5.06 8.01 11.69
C GLN A 33 5.81 7.86 13.02
N ALA A 34 5.09 7.95 14.16
CA ALA A 34 5.68 7.71 15.47
C ALA A 34 6.26 6.29 15.58
N TRP A 35 5.55 5.27 15.07
CA TRP A 35 6.07 3.91 15.04
C TRP A 35 7.34 3.79 14.19
N ILE A 36 7.41 4.46 13.04
CA ILE A 36 8.63 4.48 12.19
C ILE A 36 9.81 5.10 12.94
N GLU A 37 9.59 6.21 13.64
CA GLU A 37 10.62 6.92 14.41
C GLU A 37 11.09 6.09 15.62
N GLU A 38 10.16 5.47 16.36
CA GLU A 38 10.48 4.59 17.49
C GLU A 38 11.26 3.34 17.08
N ASN A 39 11.09 2.88 15.84
CA ASN A 39 11.74 1.69 15.29
C ASN A 39 12.89 2.05 14.32
N GLU A 40 13.37 3.29 14.34
CA GLU A 40 14.49 3.72 13.51
C GLU A 40 15.72 2.81 13.76
N GLY A 41 16.37 2.37 12.68
CA GLY A 41 17.53 1.47 12.75
C GLY A 41 17.19 -0.01 12.94
N ILE A 42 15.94 -0.36 13.28
CA ILE A 42 15.46 -1.76 13.40
C ILE A 42 14.22 -2.05 12.52
N LEU A 43 13.95 -1.19 11.55
CA LEU A 43 12.85 -1.39 10.60
C LEU A 43 13.01 -2.74 9.86
N PRO A 44 11.89 -3.42 9.56
CA PRO A 44 11.89 -4.61 8.70
C PRO A 44 12.61 -4.39 7.37
N THR A 45 13.51 -5.30 7.00
CA THR A 45 14.31 -5.20 5.77
C THR A 45 14.14 -6.38 4.82
N THR A 46 13.41 -7.41 5.24
CA THR A 46 13.01 -8.56 4.42
C THR A 46 11.55 -8.47 4.03
N LEU A 47 11.19 -9.06 2.88
CA LEU A 47 9.79 -9.07 2.45
C LEU A 47 8.89 -9.82 3.43
N GLU A 48 9.38 -10.88 4.06
CA GLU A 48 8.64 -11.66 5.05
C GLU A 48 8.25 -10.81 6.26
N GLU A 49 9.19 -10.05 6.82
CA GLU A 49 8.93 -9.15 7.96
C GLU A 49 8.01 -8.01 7.55
N VAL A 50 8.30 -7.32 6.44
CA VAL A 50 7.45 -6.23 5.93
C VAL A 50 6.02 -6.71 5.71
N SER A 51 5.83 -7.92 5.16
CA SER A 51 4.51 -8.50 4.86
C SER A 51 3.62 -8.76 6.08
N ARG A 52 4.18 -8.78 7.30
CA ARG A 52 3.42 -8.94 8.54
C ARG A 52 2.66 -7.69 8.96
N HIS A 53 2.99 -6.54 8.38
CA HIS A 53 2.37 -5.25 8.72
C HIS A 53 1.18 -4.93 7.81
N PRO A 54 0.27 -4.03 8.21
CA PRO A 54 -0.75 -3.48 7.32
C PRO A 54 -0.15 -2.63 6.18
N MET A 55 -0.87 -2.44 5.08
CA MET A 55 -0.41 -1.74 3.87
C MET A 55 0.12 -0.34 4.12
N ALA A 56 -0.52 0.41 5.00
CA ALA A 56 -0.08 1.76 5.36
C ALA A 56 1.32 1.71 6.01
N TYR A 57 1.54 0.76 6.92
CA TYR A 57 2.85 0.52 7.53
C TYR A 57 3.87 -0.02 6.52
N ARG A 58 3.50 -0.94 5.62
CA ARG A 58 4.43 -1.45 4.59
C ARG A 58 4.94 -0.33 3.69
N ARG A 59 4.05 0.59 3.28
CA ARG A 59 4.43 1.80 2.53
C ARG A 59 5.34 2.71 3.36
N ALA A 60 5.00 2.97 4.61
CA ALA A 60 5.81 3.82 5.49
C ALA A 60 7.22 3.24 5.72
N ILE A 61 7.33 1.93 5.96
CA ILE A 61 8.59 1.21 6.04
C ILE A 61 9.37 1.40 4.74
N LEU A 62 8.78 1.06 3.58
CA LEU A 62 9.44 1.23 2.29
C LEU A 62 9.93 2.67 2.06
N VAL A 63 9.15 3.68 2.47
CA VAL A 63 9.53 5.09 2.36
C VAL A 63 10.76 5.41 3.23
N ALA A 64 10.81 4.89 4.45
CA ALA A 64 11.86 5.16 5.43
C ALA A 64 13.19 4.43 5.14
N LEU A 65 13.15 3.30 4.43
CA LEU A 65 14.36 2.52 4.13
C LEU A 65 15.33 3.25 3.17
N PRO A 66 16.64 2.93 3.19
CA PRO A 66 17.58 3.35 2.13
C PRO A 66 17.22 2.76 0.76
N ALA A 67 17.58 3.46 -0.33
CA ALA A 67 17.23 3.07 -1.70
C ALA A 67 17.70 1.65 -2.08
N GLU A 68 18.84 1.22 -1.57
CA GLU A 68 19.39 -0.13 -1.74
C GLU A 68 18.45 -1.19 -1.17
N GLN A 69 17.90 -0.95 0.02
CA GLN A 69 17.00 -1.88 0.69
C GLN A 69 15.62 -1.88 0.03
N LYS A 70 15.12 -0.72 -0.40
CA LYS A 70 13.89 -0.65 -1.22
C LYS A 70 14.01 -1.49 -2.48
N ALA A 71 15.12 -1.35 -3.22
CA ALA A 71 15.39 -2.13 -4.42
C ALA A 71 15.53 -3.63 -4.12
N ALA A 72 16.15 -4.00 -2.99
CA ALA A 72 16.25 -5.39 -2.56
C ALA A 72 14.88 -6.01 -2.29
N LEU A 73 13.99 -5.31 -1.58
CA LEU A 73 12.62 -5.76 -1.29
C LEU A 73 11.81 -6.01 -2.56
N TRP A 74 11.84 -5.11 -3.54
CA TRP A 74 11.12 -5.32 -4.80
C TRP A 74 11.69 -6.47 -5.63
N LYS A 75 13.01 -6.70 -5.57
CA LYS A 75 13.63 -7.87 -6.20
C LYS A 75 13.19 -9.17 -5.52
N GLU A 76 13.16 -9.19 -4.19
CA GLU A 76 12.64 -10.32 -3.42
C GLU A 76 11.17 -10.60 -3.77
N HIS A 77 10.33 -9.55 -3.78
CA HIS A 77 8.91 -9.61 -4.14
C HIS A 77 8.69 -10.20 -5.52
N THR A 78 9.42 -9.69 -6.52
CA THR A 78 9.29 -10.16 -7.90
C THR A 78 9.72 -11.63 -8.01
N ARG A 79 10.80 -12.04 -7.35
CA ARG A 79 11.24 -13.46 -7.34
C ARG A 79 10.24 -14.37 -6.65
N GLN A 80 9.68 -13.96 -5.51
CA GLN A 80 8.65 -14.74 -4.82
C GLN A 80 7.37 -14.85 -5.64
N TYR A 81 6.96 -13.79 -6.33
CA TYR A 81 5.84 -13.83 -7.28
C TYR A 81 6.10 -14.87 -8.37
N MET A 82 7.30 -14.84 -8.99
CA MET A 82 7.65 -15.81 -10.03
C MET A 82 7.64 -17.26 -9.52
N ALA A 83 8.16 -17.51 -8.32
CA ALA A 83 8.22 -18.84 -7.72
C ALA A 83 6.83 -19.38 -7.34
N SER A 84 5.90 -18.50 -6.94
CA SER A 84 4.53 -18.88 -6.56
C SER A 84 3.58 -19.06 -7.74
N HIS A 85 3.97 -18.64 -8.95
CA HIS A 85 3.16 -18.70 -10.16
C HIS A 85 3.83 -19.54 -11.26
N PRO A 86 4.06 -20.86 -11.06
CA PRO A 86 4.81 -21.70 -12.01
C PRO A 86 4.10 -21.91 -13.35
N GLN A 87 2.81 -21.56 -13.46
CA GLN A 87 2.00 -21.72 -14.67
C GLN A 87 2.03 -20.49 -15.60
N MET A 88 2.91 -19.51 -15.34
CA MET A 88 3.08 -18.34 -16.19
C MET A 88 3.54 -18.72 -17.60
N SER A 89 3.05 -17.98 -18.59
CA SER A 89 3.54 -18.07 -19.96
C SER A 89 4.99 -17.59 -20.09
N ALA A 90 5.70 -18.05 -21.12
CA ALA A 90 7.05 -17.57 -21.44
C ALA A 90 7.11 -16.03 -21.59
N LYS A 91 6.05 -15.41 -22.13
CA LYS A 91 5.94 -13.94 -22.24
C LYS A 91 5.90 -13.27 -20.86
N GLN A 92 5.10 -13.79 -19.93
CA GLN A 92 5.00 -13.24 -18.57
C GLN A 92 6.33 -13.38 -17.80
N VAL A 93 6.98 -14.54 -17.92
CA VAL A 93 8.31 -14.77 -17.32
C VAL A 93 9.32 -13.76 -17.84
N ALA A 94 9.44 -13.60 -19.16
CA ALA A 94 10.36 -12.64 -19.77
C ALA A 94 10.10 -11.19 -19.32
N VAL A 95 8.82 -10.82 -19.12
CA VAL A 95 8.47 -9.49 -18.58
C VAL A 95 8.92 -9.31 -17.14
N LEU A 96 8.77 -10.33 -16.29
CA LEU A 96 9.25 -10.26 -14.90
C LEU A 96 10.79 -10.28 -14.80
N GLU A 97 11.48 -10.91 -15.75
CA GLU A 97 12.93 -10.80 -15.86
C GLU A 97 13.36 -9.37 -16.23
N MET A 98 12.63 -8.69 -17.15
CA MET A 98 12.85 -7.27 -17.42
C MET A 98 12.61 -6.40 -16.18
N VAL A 99 11.54 -6.66 -15.43
CA VAL A 99 11.26 -6.00 -14.13
C VAL A 99 12.46 -6.16 -13.20
N LEU A 100 12.96 -7.39 -12.98
CA LEU A 100 14.12 -7.66 -12.13
C LEU A 100 15.39 -6.92 -12.57
N ALA A 101 15.63 -6.86 -13.88
CA ALA A 101 16.80 -6.18 -14.45
C ALA A 101 16.75 -4.66 -14.24
N THR A 102 15.55 -4.06 -14.27
CA THR A 102 15.36 -2.61 -14.12
C THR A 102 15.27 -2.16 -12.66
N ILE A 103 15.00 -3.04 -11.69
CA ILE A 103 15.00 -2.65 -10.27
C ILE A 103 16.42 -2.23 -9.84
N SER A 104 16.56 -0.96 -9.50
CA SER A 104 17.82 -0.37 -9.04
C SER A 104 17.59 0.70 -7.96
N PRO A 105 18.58 0.98 -7.10
CA PRO A 105 18.49 2.08 -6.15
C PRO A 105 18.29 3.45 -6.83
N GLN A 106 18.85 3.63 -8.04
CA GLN A 106 18.77 4.87 -8.82
C GLN A 106 17.32 5.25 -9.18
N PHE A 107 16.40 4.29 -9.24
CA PHE A 107 14.98 4.58 -9.43
C PHE A 107 14.44 5.57 -8.39
N TYR A 108 14.90 5.50 -7.14
CA TYR A 108 14.40 6.38 -6.07
C TYR A 108 14.98 7.80 -6.11
N THR A 109 15.95 8.06 -6.97
CA THR A 109 16.51 9.40 -7.21
C THR A 109 16.13 9.97 -8.58
N GLU A 110 16.07 9.12 -9.61
CA GLU A 110 15.79 9.51 -11.00
C GLU A 110 14.30 9.37 -11.37
N GLY A 111 13.55 8.57 -10.61
CA GLY A 111 12.16 8.26 -10.88
C GLY A 111 11.95 7.45 -12.16
N VAL A 112 10.84 7.73 -12.84
CA VAL A 112 10.45 6.99 -14.04
C VAL A 112 11.26 7.45 -15.27
N THR A 113 12.26 6.64 -15.63
CA THR A 113 13.05 6.81 -16.87
C THR A 113 12.33 6.25 -18.12
N PRO A 114 12.80 6.53 -19.36
CA PRO A 114 12.25 5.90 -20.56
C PRO A 114 12.34 4.37 -20.54
N GLU A 115 13.36 3.80 -19.90
CA GLU A 115 13.46 2.35 -19.71
C GLU A 115 12.37 1.83 -18.78
N VAL A 116 12.19 2.46 -17.61
CA VAL A 116 11.11 2.11 -16.68
C VAL A 116 9.76 2.20 -17.36
N ARG A 117 9.48 3.26 -18.16
CA ARG A 117 8.22 3.35 -18.93
C ARG A 117 8.00 2.19 -19.89
N ARG A 118 9.05 1.72 -20.57
CA ARG A 118 8.96 0.55 -21.47
C ARG A 118 8.60 -0.71 -20.68
N VAL A 119 9.21 -0.93 -19.52
CA VAL A 119 8.91 -2.08 -18.66
C VAL A 119 7.50 -1.99 -18.08
N GLN A 120 7.05 -0.81 -17.64
CA GLN A 120 5.66 -0.59 -17.20
C GLN A 120 4.65 -0.95 -18.29
N ALA A 121 4.91 -0.54 -19.55
CA ALA A 121 4.07 -0.90 -20.69
C ALA A 121 4.07 -2.40 -20.96
N ALA A 122 5.24 -3.06 -20.83
CA ALA A 122 5.35 -4.51 -20.99
C ALA A 122 4.56 -5.28 -19.93
N VAL A 123 4.59 -4.85 -18.66
CA VAL A 123 3.77 -5.42 -17.58
C VAL A 123 2.29 -5.27 -17.90
N LYS A 124 1.83 -4.06 -18.25
CA LYS A 124 0.42 -3.81 -18.62
C LYS A 124 -0.06 -4.64 -19.82
N ALA A 125 0.84 -5.03 -20.72
CA ALA A 125 0.52 -5.85 -21.89
C ALA A 125 0.62 -7.36 -21.65
N ALA A 126 1.15 -7.81 -20.51
CA ALA A 126 1.37 -9.21 -20.19
C ALA A 126 0.49 -9.72 -19.05
N PHE A 127 -0.01 -8.83 -18.19
CA PHE A 127 -0.79 -9.17 -17.01
C PHE A 127 -2.13 -8.44 -17.01
N SER A 128 -3.11 -9.03 -16.33
CA SER A 128 -4.36 -8.33 -15.99
C SER A 128 -4.04 -7.07 -15.17
N PRO A 129 -4.89 -6.02 -15.20
CA PRO A 129 -4.68 -4.84 -14.36
C PRO A 129 -4.47 -5.18 -12.87
N GLU A 130 -5.23 -6.16 -12.37
CA GLU A 130 -5.19 -6.65 -10.99
C GLU A 130 -3.84 -7.30 -10.68
N GLU A 131 -3.39 -8.26 -11.49
CA GLU A 131 -2.06 -8.87 -11.30
C GLU A 131 -0.95 -7.83 -11.43
N ALA A 132 -1.04 -6.93 -12.41
CA ALA A 132 -0.04 -5.90 -12.59
C ALA A 132 0.12 -5.04 -11.33
N ARG A 133 -0.99 -4.64 -10.68
CA ARG A 133 -0.97 -3.94 -9.37
C ARG A 133 -0.28 -4.78 -8.29
N LEU A 134 -0.57 -6.08 -8.21
CA LEU A 134 0.05 -6.96 -7.21
C LEU A 134 1.57 -7.07 -7.41
N ILE A 135 2.03 -7.12 -8.66
CA ILE A 135 3.45 -7.29 -8.96
C ILE A 135 4.25 -6.02 -8.63
N VAL A 136 3.71 -4.83 -8.91
CA VAL A 136 4.55 -3.61 -9.00
C VAL A 136 4.16 -2.48 -8.05
N ALA A 137 2.99 -2.58 -7.39
CA ALA A 137 2.46 -1.53 -6.52
C ALA A 137 1.92 -2.05 -5.18
N THR A 138 1.94 -3.36 -4.95
CA THR A 138 1.54 -4.00 -3.68
C THR A 138 2.73 -4.77 -3.14
N LEU A 139 3.42 -4.23 -2.13
CA LEU A 139 4.60 -4.89 -1.57
C LEU A 139 4.18 -6.02 -0.62
N GLY A 140 4.54 -7.25 -0.98
CA GLY A 140 4.08 -8.45 -0.30
C GLY A 140 2.68 -8.89 -0.75
N PRO A 141 2.06 -9.84 -0.03
CA PRO A 141 0.75 -10.36 -0.40
C PRO A 141 -0.33 -9.28 -0.25
N PRO A 142 -1.40 -9.33 -1.06
CA PRO A 142 -2.55 -8.46 -0.88
C PRO A 142 -3.13 -8.63 0.53
N GLU A 143 -3.63 -7.54 1.10
CA GLU A 143 -4.32 -7.62 2.37
C GLU A 143 -5.61 -8.43 2.27
N THR A 144 -5.95 -9.09 3.37
CA THR A 144 -7.28 -9.66 3.49
C THR A 144 -8.26 -8.54 3.87
N PRO A 145 -9.56 -8.64 3.49
CA PRO A 145 -10.55 -7.59 3.79
C PRO A 145 -10.66 -7.21 5.28
N ALA A 146 -10.26 -8.11 6.20
CA ALA A 146 -10.24 -7.84 7.63
C ALA A 146 -9.08 -6.90 8.07
N ALA A 147 -7.98 -6.85 7.32
CA ALA A 147 -6.85 -5.95 7.58
C ALA A 147 -7.10 -4.52 7.03
N GLU A 148 -7.86 -4.41 5.93
CA GLU A 148 -8.23 -3.14 5.28
C GLU A 148 -9.13 -2.25 6.15
N ALA A 149 -9.85 -2.83 7.11
CA ALA A 149 -10.83 -2.13 7.95
C ALA A 149 -10.22 -1.18 9.00
N SER A 150 -8.89 -1.04 9.08
CA SER A 150 -8.24 -0.48 10.28
C SER A 150 -7.70 0.96 10.19
N LEU A 151 -7.58 1.61 9.02
CA LEU A 151 -6.84 2.90 8.92
C LEU A 151 -7.39 3.90 7.87
N ALA A 152 -8.65 4.32 8.03
CA ALA A 152 -9.33 5.24 7.09
C ALA A 152 -8.92 6.74 7.28
N PRO A 153 -8.96 7.59 6.22
CA PRO A 153 -8.32 7.37 4.92
C PRO A 153 -6.99 8.11 4.73
N LEU A 154 -5.88 7.37 4.72
CA LEU A 154 -4.65 7.78 4.05
C LEU A 154 -4.78 7.56 2.54
N CYS A 155 -4.18 8.42 1.70
CA CYS A 155 -4.19 8.19 0.25
C CYS A 155 -3.41 6.91 -0.11
N GLU A 156 -3.91 6.11 -1.04
CA GLU A 156 -3.37 4.77 -1.35
C GLU A 156 -2.88 4.60 -2.81
N CYS A 157 -3.12 5.59 -3.66
CA CYS A 157 -2.68 5.60 -5.06
C CYS A 157 -2.11 6.95 -5.48
N SER A 158 -1.37 6.95 -6.59
CA SER A 158 -0.83 8.15 -7.23
C SER A 158 -1.60 8.47 -8.50
N ARG A 159 -2.11 9.68 -8.69
CA ARG A 159 -2.85 10.05 -9.92
C ARG A 159 -1.97 10.07 -11.17
N VAL A 160 -0.67 10.27 -11.01
CA VAL A 160 0.31 10.24 -12.12
C VAL A 160 0.81 8.82 -12.43
N ASP A 161 0.72 7.90 -11.47
CA ASP A 161 1.08 6.50 -11.65
C ASP A 161 0.16 5.55 -10.84
N GLN A 162 -1.00 5.24 -11.41
CA GLN A 162 -2.20 4.85 -10.63
C GLN A 162 -2.17 3.44 -10.05
N TRP A 163 -1.75 2.46 -10.86
CA TRP A 163 -1.76 1.02 -10.51
C TRP A 163 -2.97 0.56 -9.68
N CYS A 164 -4.17 1.02 -10.02
CA CYS A 164 -5.41 0.74 -9.29
C CYS A 164 -6.15 -0.54 -9.76
N GLY A 165 -5.50 -1.42 -10.52
CA GLY A 165 -6.19 -2.51 -11.21
C GLY A 165 -7.17 -1.97 -12.26
N SER A 166 -8.38 -2.53 -12.31
CA SER A 166 -9.45 -2.03 -13.18
C SER A 166 -10.03 -0.66 -12.79
N PHE A 167 -9.70 -0.13 -11.61
CA PHE A 167 -10.16 1.18 -11.15
C PHE A 167 -9.20 2.30 -11.55
N ARG A 168 -9.61 3.56 -11.30
CA ARG A 168 -8.76 4.73 -11.48
C ARG A 168 -8.38 5.34 -10.14
N CYS A 169 -7.23 5.98 -10.09
CA CYS A 169 -6.89 6.80 -8.93
C CYS A 169 -7.62 8.14 -9.04
N ARG A 170 -8.49 8.44 -8.08
CA ARG A 170 -9.26 9.68 -8.03
C ARG A 170 -8.79 10.56 -6.88
N ALA A 171 -8.83 11.87 -7.08
CA ALA A 171 -8.58 12.81 -6.00
C ALA A 171 -9.67 12.65 -4.93
N TYR A 172 -9.25 12.53 -3.67
CA TYR A 172 -10.13 12.43 -2.50
C TYR A 172 -9.60 13.34 -1.39
N SER A 173 -10.45 13.63 -0.41
CA SER A 173 -10.05 14.27 0.85
C SER A 173 -9.32 13.27 1.76
N CYS A 174 -8.23 12.68 1.25
CA CYS A 174 -7.36 11.79 1.99
C CYS A 174 -6.04 12.51 2.32
N ARG A 175 -5.35 12.04 3.34
CA ARG A 175 -4.05 12.59 3.72
C ARG A 175 -2.97 12.06 2.77
N GLN A 176 -2.25 12.97 2.12
CA GLN A 176 -1.17 12.62 1.21
C GLN A 176 0.04 12.04 1.96
N GLN A 177 0.69 11.08 1.32
CA GLN A 177 1.88 10.40 1.81
C GLN A 177 2.77 10.00 0.62
N SER A 178 3.89 9.34 0.88
CA SER A 178 4.76 8.75 -0.15
C SER A 178 4.58 7.23 -0.21
N GLY A 179 5.13 6.57 -1.22
CA GLY A 179 5.12 5.10 -1.30
C GLY A 179 4.02 4.54 -2.21
N CYS A 180 3.48 5.34 -3.13
CA CYS A 180 2.52 4.88 -4.14
C CYS A 180 3.18 4.77 -5.52
N GLY A 181 2.41 4.26 -6.49
CA GLY A 181 2.90 4.08 -7.85
C GLY A 181 3.86 2.91 -7.99
N TRP A 182 4.53 2.85 -9.13
CA TRP A 182 5.51 1.85 -9.46
C TRP A 182 6.61 1.81 -8.40
N TRP A 183 6.75 0.65 -7.76
CA TRP A 183 7.70 0.39 -6.68
C TRP A 183 7.65 1.40 -5.51
N GLY A 184 6.52 2.08 -5.32
CA GLY A 184 6.38 3.09 -4.29
C GLY A 184 7.18 4.38 -4.53
N GLY A 185 7.55 4.67 -5.79
CA GLY A 185 8.35 5.85 -6.15
C GLY A 185 7.60 7.18 -6.12
N GLU A 186 6.27 7.16 -6.03
CA GLU A 186 5.43 8.34 -6.18
C GLU A 186 4.73 8.77 -4.87
N ARG A 187 4.25 10.01 -4.88
CA ARG A 187 3.30 10.49 -3.87
C ARG A 187 1.95 9.80 -4.02
N CYS A 188 1.37 9.45 -2.89
CA CYS A 188 -0.02 9.05 -2.77
C CYS A 188 -0.91 10.30 -2.66
N ASP A 189 -1.81 10.50 -3.61
CA ASP A 189 -2.68 11.67 -3.70
C ASP A 189 -4.13 11.35 -4.14
N GLY A 190 -4.53 10.09 -3.99
CA GLY A 190 -5.90 9.65 -4.23
C GLY A 190 -6.24 8.29 -3.61
N LEU A 191 -7.46 7.84 -3.91
CA LEU A 191 -7.96 6.48 -3.62
C LEU A 191 -8.38 5.78 -4.92
N CYS A 192 -8.26 4.45 -4.95
CA CYS A 192 -8.69 3.67 -6.10
C CYS A 192 -10.23 3.51 -6.10
N GLY A 193 -10.90 3.91 -7.18
CA GLY A 193 -12.36 3.74 -7.36
C GLY A 193 -12.92 4.32 -8.66
#